data_AF-A0A432GTY0-F1
#
_entry.id   AF-A0A432GTY0-F1
#
_cell.length_a   1.000
_cell.length_b   1.000
_cell.length_c   1.000
_cell.angle_alpha   90.00
_cell.angle_beta   90.00
_cell.angle_gamma   90.00
#
_symmetry.space_group_name_H-M   'P 1'
#
loop_
_entity.id
_entity.type
_entity.pdbx_description
1 polymer ?
#
loop_
_entity_poly.entity_id
_entity_poly.type
_entity_poly.pdbx_seq_one_letter_code
_entity_poly.pdbx_strand_id
1 'polypeptide(L)'
;KNVLKDENLSDGLETHLKKSERLVAGLALSFHAVKCATTDNINEIPPTVDSDALNRAVDIWDVLRHHANAVYSLGQTSTLEAARLIYARIRKLMDKDSKFSVRDIKQKKWRGIHDDKLIDEVLELLVEKDIVMELETPHGIKGRPSSRRFLVNPLALKETDV
;
A
#
# COMPACT_ATOMS: atom_id res chain seq x y z
N LYS A 1 12.49 11.83 -10.23
CA LYS A 1 11.65 12.11 -9.02
C LYS A 1 12.34 11.46 -7.82
N ASN A 2 12.42 12.15 -6.68
CA ASN A 2 13.09 11.62 -5.49
C ASN A 2 12.17 10.58 -4.82
N VAL A 3 12.53 9.30 -4.91
CA VAL A 3 11.67 8.17 -4.52
C VAL A 3 11.33 8.18 -3.04
N LEU A 4 12.23 8.70 -2.20
CA LEU A 4 12.07 8.76 -0.75
C LEU A 4 11.09 9.84 -0.27
N LYS A 5 10.51 10.64 -1.18
CA LYS A 5 9.54 11.70 -0.83
C LYS A 5 8.08 11.28 -0.99
N ASP A 6 7.82 10.01 -1.31
CA ASP A 6 6.45 9.51 -1.41
C ASP A 6 5.85 9.36 0.00
N GLU A 7 4.77 10.08 0.29
CA GLU A 7 4.10 10.05 1.60
C GLU A 7 3.42 8.70 1.89
N ASN A 8 3.21 7.87 0.86
CA ASN A 8 2.54 6.57 0.98
C ASN A 8 3.51 5.39 1.11
N LEU A 9 4.81 5.65 1.26
CA LEU A 9 5.81 4.61 1.37
C LEU A 9 5.67 3.86 2.71
N SER A 10 5.69 2.53 2.70
CA SER A 10 5.74 1.78 3.96
C SER A 10 7.10 1.98 4.66
N ASP A 11 7.11 2.00 6.00
CA ASP A 11 8.34 2.09 6.81
C ASP A 11 9.40 1.06 6.39
N GLY A 12 8.94 -0.14 6.03
CA GLY A 12 9.78 -1.23 5.53
C GLY A 12 10.41 -0.91 4.18
N LEU A 13 9.62 -0.39 3.24
CA LEU A 13 10.10 0.02 1.92
C LEU A 13 11.05 1.23 2.02
N GLU A 14 10.75 2.21 2.87
CA GLU A 14 11.64 3.36 3.11
C GLU A 14 13.01 2.90 3.63
N THR A 15 13.01 2.03 4.63
CA THR A 15 14.24 1.45 5.19
C THR A 15 15.01 0.62 4.16
N HIS A 16 14.29 -0.10 3.29
CA HIS A 16 14.90 -0.85 2.19
C HIS A 16 15.59 0.10 1.20
N LEU A 17 14.89 1.16 0.78
CA LEU A 17 15.43 2.12 -0.19
C LEU A 17 16.61 2.91 0.35
N LYS A 18 16.69 3.19 1.66
CA LYS A 18 17.88 3.79 2.29
C LYS A 18 19.14 2.94 2.14
N LYS A 19 19.01 1.63 1.90
CA LYS A 19 20.16 0.71 1.67
C LYS A 19 20.59 0.65 0.20
N SER A 20 19.88 1.34 -0.69
CA SER A 20 20.12 1.32 -2.14
C SER A 20 21.53 1.76 -2.52
N GLU A 21 22.06 2.80 -1.86
CA GLU A 21 23.40 3.33 -2.17
C GLU A 21 24.48 2.26 -2.01
N ARG A 22 24.45 1.52 -0.89
CA ARG A 22 25.39 0.42 -0.63
C ARG A 22 25.25 -0.70 -1.66
N LEU A 23 24.02 -1.05 -2.03
CA LEU A 23 23.75 -2.08 -3.03
C LEU A 23 24.28 -1.68 -4.41
N VAL A 24 23.95 -0.47 -4.87
CA VAL A 24 24.38 0.06 -6.17
C VAL A 24 25.90 0.16 -6.22
N ALA A 25 26.55 0.67 -5.18
CA ALA A 25 28.01 0.73 -5.10
C ALA A 25 28.65 -0.67 -5.18
N GLY A 26 28.10 -1.66 -4.45
CA GLY A 26 28.59 -3.04 -4.48
C GLY A 26 28.42 -3.73 -5.84
N LEU A 27 27.28 -3.51 -6.50
CA LEU A 27 27.01 -4.02 -7.85
C LEU A 27 27.94 -3.38 -8.89
N ALA A 28 28.12 -2.05 -8.83
CA ALA A 28 29.00 -1.34 -9.75
C ALA A 28 30.45 -1.85 -9.63
N LEU A 29 30.92 -2.06 -8.39
CA LEU A 29 32.25 -2.64 -8.16
C LEU A 29 32.35 -4.08 -8.68
N SER A 30 31.30 -4.88 -8.53
CA SER A 30 31.27 -6.26 -9.04
C SER A 30 31.31 -6.29 -10.58
N PHE A 31 30.55 -5.44 -11.27
CA PHE A 31 30.62 -5.31 -12.72
C PHE A 31 31.98 -4.83 -13.21
N HIS A 32 32.57 -3.87 -12.50
CA HIS A 32 33.92 -3.42 -12.78
C HIS A 32 34.93 -4.57 -12.61
N ALA A 33 34.87 -5.33 -11.50
CA ALA A 33 35.75 -6.46 -11.26
C ALA A 33 35.63 -7.55 -12.33
N VAL A 34 34.41 -7.87 -12.77
CA VAL A 34 34.17 -8.80 -13.88
C VAL A 34 34.80 -8.28 -15.17
N LYS A 35 34.60 -6.99 -15.49
CA LYS A 35 35.20 -6.37 -16.66
C LYS A 35 36.73 -6.45 -16.63
N CYS A 36 37.35 -6.17 -15.49
CA CYS A 36 38.80 -6.31 -15.31
C CYS A 36 39.27 -7.77 -15.51
N ALA A 37 38.51 -8.75 -15.02
CA ALA A 37 38.86 -10.16 -15.14
C ALA A 37 38.69 -10.74 -16.55
N THR A 38 37.82 -10.16 -17.37
CA THR A 38 37.56 -10.61 -18.76
C THR A 38 38.35 -9.82 -19.81
N THR A 39 39.16 -8.84 -19.40
CA THR A 39 39.95 -8.03 -20.33
C THR A 39 41.29 -8.72 -20.62
N ASP A 40 41.57 -9.00 -21.89
CA ASP A 40 42.79 -9.71 -22.30
C ASP A 40 44.05 -8.83 -22.21
N ASN A 41 43.91 -7.52 -22.38
CA ASN A 41 45.01 -6.56 -22.38
C ASN A 41 45.02 -5.73 -21.10
N ILE A 42 46.13 -5.81 -20.35
CA ILE A 42 46.28 -5.09 -19.07
C ILE A 42 46.11 -3.57 -19.21
N ASN A 43 46.43 -3.00 -20.38
CA ASN A 43 46.30 -1.56 -20.64
C ASN A 43 44.84 -1.12 -20.89
N GLU A 44 43.93 -2.06 -21.14
CA GLU A 44 42.51 -1.80 -21.37
C GLU A 44 41.68 -1.92 -20.08
N ILE A 45 42.31 -2.36 -18.98
CA ILE A 45 41.67 -2.43 -17.67
C ILE A 45 41.39 -1.00 -17.19
N PRO A 46 40.12 -0.64 -16.94
CA PRO A 46 39.80 0.70 -16.45
C PRO A 46 40.43 0.91 -15.06
N PRO A 47 41.07 2.06 -14.79
CA PRO A 47 41.70 2.32 -13.50
C PRO A 47 40.69 2.57 -12.37
N THR A 48 39.44 2.88 -12.72
CA THR A 48 38.35 3.18 -11.79
C THR A 48 37.06 2.53 -12.27
N VAL A 49 36.08 2.41 -11.38
CA VAL A 49 34.70 2.06 -11.76
C VAL A 49 34.21 3.08 -12.79
N ASP A 50 33.85 2.59 -13.96
CA ASP A 50 33.38 3.44 -15.06
C ASP A 50 31.86 3.65 -15.01
N SER A 51 31.38 4.58 -15.83
CA SER A 51 29.94 4.89 -15.93
C SER A 51 29.11 3.70 -16.42
N ASP A 52 29.70 2.82 -17.22
CA ASP A 52 29.03 1.65 -17.79
C ASP A 52 28.70 0.61 -16.70
N ALA A 53 29.65 0.34 -15.80
CA ALA A 53 29.44 -0.48 -14.61
C ALA A 53 28.42 0.14 -13.65
N LEU A 54 28.48 1.45 -13.43
CA LEU A 54 27.51 2.16 -12.58
C LEU A 54 26.09 2.12 -13.16
N ASN A 55 25.93 2.39 -14.47
CA ASN A 55 24.63 2.37 -15.13
C ASN A 55 23.99 0.99 -15.05
N ARG A 56 24.75 -0.09 -15.31
CA ARG A 56 24.25 -1.46 -15.13
C ARG A 56 23.79 -1.76 -13.71
N ALA A 57 24.52 -1.26 -12.71
CA ALA A 57 24.12 -1.39 -11.30
C ALA A 57 22.81 -0.66 -11.00
N VAL A 58 22.62 0.53 -11.55
CA VAL A 58 21.39 1.31 -11.42
C VAL A 58 20.20 0.60 -12.10
N ASP A 59 20.40 0.05 -13.30
CA ASP A 59 19.34 -0.68 -14.03
C ASP A 59 18.85 -1.90 -13.23
N ILE A 60 19.77 -2.68 -12.67
CA ILE A 60 19.42 -3.83 -11.82
C ILE A 60 18.75 -3.37 -10.53
N TRP A 61 19.26 -2.30 -9.91
CA TRP A 61 18.63 -1.73 -8.74
C TRP A 61 17.18 -1.32 -9.01
N ASP A 62 16.87 -0.74 -10.17
CA ASP A 62 15.51 -0.34 -10.51
C ASP A 62 14.58 -1.56 -10.59
N VAL A 63 15.03 -2.66 -11.19
CA VAL A 63 14.26 -3.93 -11.21
C VAL A 63 14.04 -4.45 -9.78
N LEU A 64 15.10 -4.50 -8.95
CA LEU A 64 15.01 -4.97 -7.56
C LEU A 64 14.09 -4.07 -6.72
N ARG A 65 14.09 -2.77 -6.97
CA ARG A 65 13.20 -1.82 -6.32
C ARG A 65 11.73 -2.10 -6.65
N HIS A 66 11.39 -2.44 -7.89
CA HIS A 66 10.02 -2.83 -8.25
C HIS A 66 9.58 -4.09 -7.50
N HIS A 67 10.46 -5.08 -7.38
CA HIS A 67 10.19 -6.28 -6.58
C HIS A 67 10.04 -5.98 -5.09
N ALA A 68 10.91 -5.14 -4.53
CA ALA A 68 10.80 -4.70 -3.15
C ALA A 68 9.46 -4.00 -2.91
N ASN A 69 9.05 -3.10 -3.81
CA ASN A 69 7.74 -2.45 -3.74
C ASN A 69 6.63 -3.51 -3.67
N ALA A 70 6.58 -4.44 -4.63
CA ALA A 70 5.58 -5.51 -4.63
C ALA A 70 5.54 -6.28 -3.30
N VAL A 71 6.69 -6.68 -2.75
CA VAL A 71 6.79 -7.41 -1.47
C VAL A 71 6.28 -6.57 -0.29
N TYR A 72 6.71 -5.31 -0.20
CA TYR A 72 6.29 -4.43 0.89
C TYR A 72 4.84 -3.94 0.74
N SER A 73 4.27 -3.99 -0.46
CA SER A 73 2.84 -3.76 -0.72
C SER A 73 1.96 -4.93 -0.28
N LEU A 74 2.49 -6.17 -0.16
CA LEU A 74 1.67 -7.35 0.22
C LEU A 74 1.00 -7.21 1.59
N GLY A 75 1.51 -6.34 2.47
CA GLY A 75 0.92 -6.03 3.77
C GLY A 75 -0.02 -4.81 3.76
N GLN A 76 0.00 -4.02 2.68
CA GLN A 76 -0.86 -2.85 2.52
C GLN A 76 -2.10 -3.28 1.72
N THR A 77 -3.25 -3.34 2.39
CA THR A 77 -4.51 -3.57 1.68
C THR A 77 -4.90 -2.29 0.97
N SER A 78 -5.08 -2.37 -0.35
CA SER A 78 -5.53 -1.21 -1.12
C SER A 78 -6.95 -0.80 -0.70
N THR A 79 -7.30 0.49 -0.86
CA THR A 79 -8.65 1.00 -0.62
C THR A 79 -9.71 0.18 -1.37
N LEU A 80 -9.40 -0.29 -2.59
CA LEU A 80 -10.30 -1.14 -3.38
C LEU A 80 -10.49 -2.54 -2.77
N GLU A 81 -9.42 -3.19 -2.31
CA GLU A 81 -9.51 -4.51 -1.66
C GLU A 81 -10.24 -4.41 -0.32
N ALA A 82 -9.97 -3.37 0.45
CA ALA A 82 -10.69 -3.09 1.69
C ALA A 82 -12.17 -2.81 1.42
N ALA A 83 -12.51 -2.05 0.37
CA ALA A 83 -13.88 -1.82 -0.05
C ALA A 83 -14.60 -3.11 -0.45
N ARG A 84 -13.96 -3.97 -1.25
CA ARG A 84 -14.50 -5.30 -1.60
C ARG A 84 -14.73 -6.16 -0.36
N LEU A 85 -13.80 -6.14 0.60
CA LEU A 85 -13.90 -6.89 1.84
C LEU A 85 -15.07 -6.41 2.71
N ILE A 86 -15.24 -5.08 2.85
CA ILE A 86 -16.36 -4.49 3.58
C ILE A 86 -17.66 -4.81 2.88
N TYR A 87 -17.75 -4.60 1.57
CA TYR A 87 -18.94 -4.88 0.77
C TYR A 87 -19.37 -6.35 0.88
N ALA A 88 -18.46 -7.31 0.69
CA ALA A 88 -18.75 -8.75 0.78
C ALA A 88 -19.23 -9.19 2.17
N ARG A 89 -18.94 -8.41 3.22
CA ARG A 89 -19.30 -8.73 4.60
C ARG A 89 -20.26 -7.73 5.21
N ILE A 90 -20.80 -6.81 4.43
CA ILE A 90 -21.59 -5.68 4.92
C ILE A 90 -22.85 -6.17 5.64
N ARG A 91 -23.44 -7.27 5.14
CA ARG A 91 -24.59 -7.93 5.78
C ARG A 91 -24.30 -8.45 7.19
N LYS A 92 -23.03 -8.74 7.54
CA LYS A 92 -22.60 -9.17 8.88
C LYS A 92 -22.38 -7.99 9.84
N LEU A 93 -22.31 -6.77 9.30
CA LEU A 93 -22.18 -5.53 10.07
C LEU A 93 -23.54 -4.91 10.37
N MET A 94 -24.50 -5.10 9.46
CA MET A 94 -25.85 -4.56 9.57
C MET A 94 -26.59 -5.04 10.82
N ASP A 95 -27.22 -4.11 11.51
CA ASP A 95 -28.26 -4.36 12.51
C ASP A 95 -29.61 -4.67 11.83
N LYS A 96 -30.67 -4.81 12.63
CA LYS A 96 -32.03 -5.13 12.15
C LYS A 96 -32.62 -4.07 11.23
N ASP A 97 -32.10 -2.84 11.26
CA ASP A 97 -32.55 -1.72 10.45
C ASP A 97 -31.64 -1.47 9.24
N SER A 98 -30.79 -2.45 8.87
CA SER A 98 -29.80 -2.30 7.81
C SER A 98 -28.77 -1.18 8.06
N LYS A 99 -28.50 -0.85 9.32
CA LYS A 99 -27.52 0.18 9.71
C LYS A 99 -26.27 -0.46 10.30
N PHE A 100 -25.14 0.20 10.15
CA PHE A 100 -23.91 -0.14 10.88
C PHE A 100 -23.12 1.12 11.24
N SER A 101 -22.11 0.99 12.07
CA SER A 101 -21.22 2.09 12.47
C SER A 101 -19.76 1.79 12.14
N VAL A 102 -18.93 2.84 12.06
CA VAL A 102 -17.46 2.70 11.92
C VAL A 102 -16.88 1.81 13.02
N ARG A 103 -17.46 1.88 14.23
CA ARG A 103 -17.05 1.07 15.36
C ARG A 103 -17.26 -0.42 15.10
N ASP A 104 -18.34 -0.80 14.42
CA ASP A 104 -18.62 -2.21 14.11
C ASP A 104 -17.54 -2.79 13.18
N ILE A 105 -17.07 -2.01 12.20
CA ILE A 105 -15.93 -2.40 11.35
C ILE A 105 -14.66 -2.57 12.19
N LYS A 106 -14.31 -1.56 13.00
CA LYS A 106 -13.10 -1.57 13.84
C LYS A 106 -13.08 -2.73 14.84
N GLN A 107 -14.24 -3.09 15.41
CA GLN A 107 -14.34 -4.16 16.40
C GLN A 107 -14.16 -5.55 15.79
N LYS A 108 -14.51 -5.76 14.52
CA LYS A 108 -14.35 -7.06 13.86
C LYS A 108 -12.89 -7.42 13.57
N LYS A 109 -11.97 -6.44 13.56
CA LYS A 109 -10.52 -6.62 13.33
C LYS A 109 -10.23 -7.53 12.13
N TRP A 110 -10.90 -7.28 11.00
CA TRP A 110 -10.68 -8.06 9.80
C TRP A 110 -9.25 -7.87 9.28
N ARG A 111 -8.62 -8.98 8.86
CA ARG A 111 -7.29 -8.93 8.22
C ARG A 111 -7.33 -7.99 7.01
N GLY A 112 -6.37 -7.08 6.94
CA GLY A 112 -6.26 -6.07 5.89
C GLY A 112 -6.86 -4.71 6.22
N ILE A 113 -7.71 -4.59 7.24
CA ILE A 113 -8.22 -3.30 7.70
C ILE A 113 -7.46 -2.91 8.98
N HIS A 114 -6.37 -2.18 8.79
CA HIS A 114 -5.43 -1.84 9.87
C HIS A 114 -5.36 -0.34 10.18
N ASP A 115 -5.81 0.51 9.26
CA ASP A 115 -5.76 1.96 9.40
C ASP A 115 -7.18 2.55 9.46
N ASP A 116 -7.36 3.49 10.38
CA ASP A 116 -8.58 4.28 10.50
C ASP A 116 -8.80 5.14 9.25
N LYS A 117 -7.73 5.68 8.65
CA LYS A 117 -7.82 6.45 7.39
C LYS A 117 -8.33 5.59 6.24
N LEU A 118 -7.84 4.36 6.13
CA LEU A 118 -8.29 3.40 5.13
C LEU A 118 -9.79 3.10 5.29
N ILE A 119 -10.28 2.99 6.52
CA ILE A 119 -11.71 2.80 6.77
C ILE A 119 -12.51 4.01 6.29
N ASP A 120 -12.06 5.23 6.60
CA ASP A 120 -12.74 6.45 6.18
C ASP A 120 -12.76 6.60 4.65
N GLU A 121 -11.62 6.38 3.96
CA GLU A 121 -11.55 6.39 2.49
C GLU A 121 -12.47 5.35 1.84
N VAL A 122 -12.51 4.14 2.41
CA VAL A 122 -13.42 3.10 1.92
C VAL A 122 -14.87 3.49 2.10
N LEU A 123 -15.23 4.09 3.23
CA LEU A 123 -16.61 4.52 3.48
C LEU A 123 -17.01 5.67 2.55
N GLU A 124 -16.12 6.63 2.31
CA GLU A 124 -16.33 7.69 1.32
C GLU A 124 -16.57 7.11 -0.08
N LEU A 125 -15.76 6.13 -0.49
CA LEU A 125 -15.93 5.43 -1.76
C LEU A 125 -17.29 4.68 -1.83
N LEU A 126 -17.71 4.03 -0.76
CA LEU A 126 -18.99 3.32 -0.71
C LEU A 126 -20.18 4.29 -0.73
N VAL A 127 -20.05 5.49 -0.16
CA VAL A 127 -21.05 6.56 -0.25
C VAL A 127 -21.12 7.10 -1.67
N GLU A 128 -19.98 7.36 -2.32
CA GLU A 128 -19.93 7.84 -3.71
C GLU A 128 -20.60 6.86 -4.70
N LYS A 129 -20.56 5.55 -4.39
CA LYS A 129 -21.21 4.50 -5.20
C LYS A 129 -22.66 4.21 -4.81
N ASP A 130 -23.28 5.03 -3.96
CA ASP A 130 -24.64 4.83 -3.45
C ASP A 130 -24.87 3.44 -2.80
N ILE A 131 -23.81 2.80 -2.32
CA ILE A 131 -23.87 1.51 -1.62
C ILE A 131 -24.30 1.73 -0.17
N VAL A 132 -23.79 2.79 0.45
CA VAL A 132 -24.15 3.21 1.81
C VAL A 132 -24.47 4.69 1.83
N MET A 133 -25.30 5.10 2.78
CA MET A 133 -25.65 6.50 3.02
C MET A 133 -25.21 6.86 4.43
N GLU A 134 -24.44 7.93 4.58
CA GLU A 134 -24.09 8.44 5.91
C GLU A 134 -25.32 9.04 6.59
N LEU A 135 -25.57 8.61 7.83
CA LEU A 135 -26.64 9.13 8.67
C LEU A 135 -26.08 10.23 9.55
N GLU A 136 -26.85 11.31 9.72
CA GLU A 136 -26.51 12.35 10.69
C GLU A 136 -26.32 11.72 12.08
N THR A 137 -25.16 11.99 12.68
CA THR A 137 -24.92 11.56 14.04
C THR A 137 -25.77 12.41 14.98
N PRO A 138 -26.55 11.82 15.89
CA PRO A 138 -27.30 12.59 16.86
C PRO A 138 -26.33 13.47 17.66
N HIS A 139 -26.59 14.77 17.69
CA HIS A 139 -25.81 15.71 18.50
C HIS A 139 -25.98 15.33 19.98
N GLY A 140 -24.98 14.63 20.53
CA GLY A 140 -25.02 14.12 21.90
C GLY A 140 -25.01 15.27 22.90
N ILE A 141 -26.00 15.28 23.80
CA ILE A 141 -26.24 16.34 24.79
C ILE A 141 -25.14 16.43 25.89
N LYS A 142 -24.24 15.44 26.00
CA LYS A 142 -22.96 15.48 26.75
C LYS A 142 -22.30 14.09 26.66
N GLY A 143 -20.98 14.00 26.39
CA GLY A 143 -20.22 12.74 26.38
C GLY A 143 -19.33 12.52 25.14
N ARG A 144 -18.77 11.30 25.00
CA ARG A 144 -17.96 10.92 23.82
C ARG A 144 -18.84 10.99 22.55
N PRO A 145 -18.38 11.63 21.46
CA PRO A 145 -19.13 11.69 20.21
C PRO A 145 -19.53 10.29 19.72
N SER A 146 -20.76 10.17 19.21
CA SER A 146 -21.22 8.93 18.59
C SER A 146 -20.40 8.64 17.34
N SER A 147 -20.06 7.38 17.09
CA SER A 147 -19.41 6.99 15.83
C SER A 147 -20.32 7.26 14.64
N ARG A 148 -19.75 7.70 13.51
CA ARG A 148 -20.46 7.82 12.23
C ARG A 148 -21.25 6.54 11.94
N ARG A 149 -22.50 6.71 11.52
CA ARG A 149 -23.42 5.61 11.21
C ARG A 149 -23.79 5.66 9.74
N PHE A 150 -24.00 4.49 9.16
CA PHE A 150 -24.31 4.33 7.76
C PHE A 150 -25.52 3.43 7.59
N LEU A 151 -26.37 3.77 6.63
CA LEU A 151 -27.49 2.97 6.16
C LEU A 151 -27.07 2.25 4.87
N VAL A 152 -27.28 0.94 4.79
CA VAL A 152 -26.94 0.17 3.58
C VAL A 152 -28.08 0.25 2.57
N ASN A 153 -27.77 0.56 1.31
CA ASN A 153 -28.73 0.53 0.23
C ASN A 153 -29.07 -0.93 -0.14
N PRO A 154 -30.31 -1.39 0.05
CA PRO A 154 -30.68 -2.78 -0.25
C PRO A 154 -30.61 -3.10 -1.75
N LEU A 155 -30.79 -2.10 -2.63
CA LEU A 155 -30.72 -2.28 -4.09
C LEU A 155 -29.28 -2.46 -4.58
N ALA A 156 -28.30 -2.00 -3.80
CA ALA A 156 -26.89 -2.13 -4.14
C ALA A 156 -26.34 -3.54 -3.86
N LEU A 157 -27.04 -4.37 -3.09
CA LEU A 157 -26.59 -5.71 -2.73
C LEU A 157 -27.16 -6.74 -3.72
N LYS A 158 -26.32 -7.26 -4.62
CA LYS A 158 -26.72 -8.36 -5.51
C LYS A 158 -26.90 -9.65 -4.70
N GLU A 159 -27.87 -10.46 -5.10
CA GLU A 159 -28.21 -11.74 -4.45
C GLU A 159 -27.11 -12.82 -4.63
N THR A 160 -26.20 -12.60 -5.58
CA THR A 160 -25.09 -13.50 -5.93
C THR A 160 -23.77 -13.22 -5.22
N ASP A 161 -23.66 -12.17 -4.41
CA ASP A 161 -22.42 -11.82 -3.69
C ASP A 161 -22.24 -12.61 -2.37
N VAL A 162 -22.75 -13.85 -2.33
CA VAL A 162 -22.75 -14.78 -1.18
C VAL A 162 -21.57 -15.75 -1.26
#